data_AF-A0A7Y2GSS1-F1
#
_entry.id   AF-A0A7Y2GSS1-F1
#
_cell.length_a   1.000
_cell.length_b   1.000
_cell.length_c   1.000
_cell.angle_alpha   90.00
_cell.angle_beta   90.00
_cell.angle_gamma   90.00
#
_symmetry.space_group_name_H-M   'P 1'
#
loop_
_entity.id
_entity.type
_entity.pdbx_description
1 polymer ?
#
loop_
_entity_poly.entity_id
_entity_poly.type
_entity_poly.pdbx_seq_one_letter_code
_entity_poly.pdbx_strand_id
1 'polypeptide(L)'
;MVLGRSQDPPPPRQWQGRLGSALALARQNVSDPGILRRLEDVEGALWNADRDRLALIGTLDGLQPERASRELKDALRENFENPSEANLSLAESLQLRHESINALKDRIEELERTIDKTTADVEALAASSAQLALRPGNSAAGVEQMMHHLTHDLEVLSNVHEQLAGE
;
A
#
# COMPACT_ATOMS: atom_id res chain seq x y z
N MET A 1 22.37 17.54 28.59
CA MET A 1 21.32 18.07 27.69
C MET A 1 21.57 17.49 26.31
N VAL A 2 20.79 16.49 25.89
CA VAL A 2 20.86 15.91 24.54
C VAL A 2 19.80 16.62 23.71
N LEU A 3 20.24 17.41 22.72
CA LEU A 3 19.37 18.09 21.77
C LEU A 3 18.70 17.03 20.88
N GLY A 4 17.37 17.03 20.89
CA GLY A 4 16.54 16.17 20.05
C GLY A 4 16.93 16.36 18.58
N ARG A 5 17.25 15.26 17.91
CA ARG A 5 17.31 15.23 16.45
C ARG A 5 15.91 15.56 15.94
N SER A 6 15.76 16.73 15.33
CA SER A 6 14.66 16.98 14.42
C SER A 6 14.68 15.88 13.37
N GLN A 7 13.78 14.90 13.50
CA GLN A 7 13.42 14.05 12.38
C GLN A 7 12.77 14.99 11.37
N ASP A 8 13.50 15.34 10.31
CA ASP A 8 12.87 15.89 9.12
C ASP A 8 11.73 14.94 8.74
N PRO A 9 10.52 15.48 8.47
CA PRO A 9 9.43 14.64 7.99
C PRO A 9 9.94 13.92 6.73
N PRO A 10 9.68 12.60 6.59
CA PRO A 10 10.08 11.88 5.40
C PRO A 10 9.56 12.65 4.16
N PRO A 11 10.34 12.70 3.07
CA PRO A 11 9.92 13.42 1.88
C PRO A 11 8.52 12.93 1.46
N PRO A 12 7.62 13.84 1.05
CA PRO A 12 6.25 13.49 0.72
C PRO A 12 6.26 12.38 -0.33
N ARG A 13 5.52 11.30 -0.04
CA ARG A 13 5.49 10.14 -0.93
C ARG A 13 4.80 10.54 -2.22
N GLN A 14 5.23 9.99 -3.35
CA GLN A 14 4.68 10.34 -4.67
C GLN A 14 3.15 10.16 -4.72
N TRP A 15 2.62 9.15 -4.03
CA TRP A 15 1.18 8.91 -3.93
C TRP A 15 0.42 9.98 -3.13
N GLN A 16 1.04 10.63 -2.14
CA GLN A 16 0.37 11.65 -1.30
C GLN A 16 0.02 12.90 -2.10
N GLY A 17 0.93 13.37 -2.96
CA GLY A 17 0.68 14.53 -3.83
C GLY A 17 -0.37 14.23 -4.89
N ARG A 18 -0.30 13.02 -5.46
CA ARG A 18 -1.28 12.48 -6.43
C ARG A 18 -2.67 12.38 -5.83
N LEU A 19 -2.79 11.72 -4.68
CA LEU A 19 -4.03 11.58 -3.94
C LEU A 19 -4.61 12.95 -3.53
N GLY A 20 -3.79 13.84 -2.99
CA GLY A 20 -4.24 15.19 -2.60
C GLY A 20 -4.81 15.98 -3.78
N SER A 21 -4.19 15.86 -4.96
CA SER A 21 -4.69 16.49 -6.19
C SER A 21 -6.01 15.86 -6.66
N ALA A 22 -6.11 14.54 -6.64
CA ALA A 22 -7.32 13.81 -7.01
C ALA A 22 -8.49 14.10 -6.06
N LEU A 23 -8.26 14.11 -4.75
CA LEU A 23 -9.25 14.44 -3.73
C LEU A 23 -9.72 15.89 -3.84
N ALA A 24 -8.82 16.83 -4.11
CA ALA A 24 -9.19 18.22 -4.33
C ALA A 24 -10.11 18.37 -5.56
N LEU A 25 -9.80 17.67 -6.65
CA LEU A 25 -10.65 17.64 -7.84
C LEU A 25 -12.00 16.96 -7.59
N ALA A 26 -12.03 15.82 -6.88
CA ALA A 26 -13.26 15.13 -6.54
C ALA A 26 -14.16 15.98 -5.64
N ARG A 27 -13.60 16.64 -4.61
CA ARG A 27 -14.35 17.53 -3.70
C ARG A 27 -14.93 18.76 -4.38
N GLN A 28 -14.32 19.24 -5.47
CA GLN A 28 -14.85 20.35 -6.26
C GLN A 28 -16.06 19.94 -7.10
N ASN A 29 -16.15 18.68 -7.51
CA ASN A 29 -17.16 18.19 -8.47
C ASN A 29 -18.23 17.30 -7.84
N VAL A 30 -18.00 16.77 -6.63
CA VAL A 30 -18.92 15.90 -5.89
C VAL A 30 -19.40 16.60 -4.62
N SER A 31 -20.70 16.79 -4.50
CA SER A 31 -21.34 17.37 -3.30
C SER A 31 -22.06 16.34 -2.43
N ASP A 32 -22.07 15.06 -2.84
CA ASP A 32 -22.71 13.98 -2.09
C ASP A 32 -21.89 13.65 -0.81
N PRO A 33 -22.47 13.82 0.39
CA PRO A 33 -21.75 13.57 1.65
C PRO A 33 -21.32 12.11 1.85
N GLY A 34 -22.05 11.14 1.29
CA GLY A 34 -21.71 9.72 1.37
C GLY A 34 -20.47 9.39 0.53
N ILE A 35 -20.38 9.96 -0.68
CA ILE A 35 -19.18 9.81 -1.52
C ILE A 35 -17.96 10.47 -0.86
N LEU A 36 -18.12 11.68 -0.31
CA LEU A 36 -17.02 12.37 0.38
C LEU A 36 -16.50 11.55 1.56
N ARG A 37 -17.39 10.94 2.35
CA ARG A 37 -17.00 10.06 3.45
C ARG A 37 -16.23 8.82 2.97
N ARG A 38 -16.69 8.16 1.90
CA ARG A 38 -15.98 7.01 1.33
C ARG A 38 -14.57 7.39 0.83
N LEU A 39 -14.41 8.59 0.26
CA LEU A 39 -13.09 9.09 -0.13
C LEU A 39 -12.17 9.35 1.08
N GLU A 40 -12.70 9.84 2.19
CA GLU A 40 -11.97 9.99 3.46
C GLU A 40 -11.58 8.62 4.04
N ASP A 41 -12.47 7.64 3.97
CA ASP A 41 -12.19 6.26 4.40
C ASP A 41 -11.05 5.64 3.57
N VAL A 42 -11.05 5.84 2.25
CA VAL A 42 -9.97 5.41 1.34
C VAL A 42 -8.65 6.12 1.67
N GLU A 43 -8.67 7.43 1.91
CA GLU A 43 -7.48 8.18 2.35
C GLU A 43 -6.92 7.61 3.65
N GLY A 44 -7.78 7.36 4.65
CA GLY A 44 -7.38 6.74 5.92
C GLY A 44 -6.80 5.33 5.76
N ALA A 45 -7.39 4.52 4.88
CA ALA A 45 -6.89 3.18 4.56
C ALA A 45 -5.50 3.22 3.92
N LEU A 46 -5.28 4.14 2.96
CA LEU A 46 -3.98 4.34 2.33
C LEU A 46 -2.91 4.74 3.36
N TRP A 47 -3.23 5.64 4.30
CA TRP A 47 -2.32 5.99 5.39
C TRP A 47 -1.96 4.81 6.27
N ASN A 48 -2.93 3.95 6.60
CA ASN A 48 -2.68 2.76 7.40
C ASN A 48 -1.79 1.76 6.65
N ALA A 49 -2.10 1.45 5.39
CA ALA A 49 -1.29 0.57 4.55
C ALA A 49 0.16 1.08 4.41
N ASP A 50 0.31 2.40 4.27
CA ASP A 50 1.59 3.07 4.11
C ASP A 50 2.45 3.07 5.39
N ARG A 51 1.79 3.13 6.56
CA ARG A 51 2.39 2.95 7.88
C ARG A 51 2.81 1.50 8.10
N ASP A 52 1.95 0.55 7.75
CA ASP A 52 2.22 -0.88 7.92
C ASP A 52 3.40 -1.30 7.03
N ARG A 53 3.45 -0.79 5.78
CA ARG A 53 4.60 -0.93 4.89
C ARG A 53 5.91 -0.44 5.55
N LEU A 54 5.90 0.73 6.18
CA LEU A 54 7.09 1.23 6.89
C LEU A 54 7.50 0.33 8.06
N ALA A 55 6.53 -0.16 8.83
CA ALA A 55 6.80 -1.05 9.95
C ALA A 55 7.46 -2.35 9.47
N LEU A 56 7.00 -2.89 8.34
CA LEU A 56 7.61 -4.05 7.70
C LEU A 56 9.02 -3.76 7.18
N ILE A 57 9.27 -2.60 6.57
CA ILE A 57 10.61 -2.18 6.14
C ILE A 57 11.56 -2.09 7.34
N GLY A 58 11.13 -1.46 8.44
CA GLY A 58 11.94 -1.39 9.66
C GLY A 58 12.24 -2.77 10.26
N THR A 59 11.29 -3.70 10.17
CA THR A 59 11.48 -5.10 10.57
C THR A 59 12.50 -5.80 9.66
N LEU A 60 12.38 -5.63 8.34
CA LEU A 60 13.27 -6.20 7.34
C LEU A 60 14.72 -5.69 7.51
N ASP A 61 14.90 -4.40 7.78
CA ASP A 61 16.22 -3.81 8.07
C ASP A 61 16.87 -4.48 9.30
N GLY A 62 16.09 -4.72 10.35
CA GLY A 62 16.54 -5.43 11.55
C GLY A 62 16.96 -6.88 11.28
N LEU A 63 16.31 -7.56 10.33
CA LEU A 63 16.60 -8.94 9.95
C LEU A 63 17.89 -9.08 9.11
N GLN A 64 18.42 -7.98 8.56
CA GLN A 64 19.65 -7.94 7.76
C GLN A 64 19.65 -8.97 6.62
N PRO A 65 18.79 -8.81 5.58
CA PRO A 65 18.56 -9.82 4.54
C PRO A 65 19.83 -10.26 3.80
N GLU A 66 20.75 -9.33 3.55
CA GLU A 66 22.03 -9.62 2.88
C GLU A 66 22.99 -10.42 3.76
N ARG A 67 22.87 -10.28 5.08
CA ARG A 67 23.64 -11.08 6.02
C ARG A 67 23.03 -12.48 6.15
N ALA A 68 21.71 -12.57 6.31
CA ALA A 68 21.00 -13.85 6.36
C ALA A 68 21.25 -14.71 5.11
N SER A 69 21.26 -14.09 3.93
CA SER A 69 21.57 -14.79 2.67
C SER A 69 23.01 -15.30 2.59
N ARG A 70 23.97 -14.58 3.19
CA ARG A 70 25.36 -15.02 3.27
C ARG A 70 25.52 -16.16 4.27
N GLU A 71 24.94 -16.02 5.47
CA GLU A 71 24.94 -17.05 6.51
C GLU A 71 24.35 -18.38 5.99
N LEU A 72 23.23 -18.33 5.25
CA LEU A 72 22.65 -19.52 4.63
C LEU A 72 23.59 -20.16 3.60
N LYS A 73 24.21 -19.36 2.72
CA LYS A 73 25.14 -19.87 1.71
C LYS A 73 26.36 -20.53 2.36
N ASP A 74 26.88 -19.93 3.42
CA ASP A 74 28.03 -20.45 4.15
C ASP A 74 27.67 -21.76 4.87
N ALA A 75 26.51 -21.83 5.55
CA ALA A 75 26.03 -23.05 6.19
C ALA A 75 25.76 -24.19 5.19
N LEU A 76 25.19 -23.88 4.01
CA LEU A 76 25.00 -24.88 2.95
C LEU A 76 26.33 -25.38 2.39
N ARG A 77 27.33 -24.50 2.22
CA ARG A 77 28.68 -24.91 1.79
C ARG A 77 29.34 -25.79 2.85
N GLU A 78 29.27 -25.40 4.11
CA GLU A 78 29.84 -26.17 5.23
C GLU A 78 29.18 -27.55 5.36
N ASN A 79 27.86 -27.65 5.22
CA ASN A 79 27.15 -28.92 5.21
C ASN A 79 27.51 -29.80 4.00
N PHE A 80 27.84 -29.19 2.86
CA PHE A 80 28.30 -29.91 1.68
C PHE A 80 29.73 -30.45 1.85
N GLU A 81 30.64 -29.64 2.42
CA GLU A 81 32.04 -30.01 2.63
C GLU A 81 32.23 -30.98 3.80
N ASN A 82 31.49 -30.77 4.89
CA ASN A 82 31.53 -31.57 6.12
C ASN A 82 30.09 -31.87 6.59
N PRO A 83 29.43 -32.90 6.00
CA PRO A 83 28.05 -33.23 6.34
C PRO A 83 27.95 -33.70 7.79
N SER A 84 27.10 -33.03 8.56
CA SER A 84 26.74 -33.42 9.92
C SER A 84 25.30 -33.03 10.22
N GLU A 85 24.66 -33.73 11.15
CA GLU A 85 23.29 -33.42 11.58
C GLU A 85 23.17 -32.00 12.14
N ALA A 86 24.21 -31.52 12.84
CA ALA A 86 24.27 -30.15 13.34
C ALA A 86 24.32 -29.11 12.21
N ASN A 87 25.10 -29.37 11.17
CA ASN A 87 25.20 -28.48 10.00
C ASN A 87 23.92 -28.48 9.18
N LEU A 88 23.26 -29.63 9.06
CA LEU A 88 21.95 -29.74 8.41
C LEU A 88 20.89 -28.93 9.16
N SER A 89 20.79 -29.10 10.49
CA SER A 89 19.82 -28.37 11.32
C SER A 89 20.06 -26.85 11.29
N LEU A 90 21.32 -26.41 11.28
CA LEU A 90 21.67 -25.00 11.12
C LEU A 90 21.23 -24.46 9.75
N ALA A 91 21.50 -25.19 8.67
CA ALA A 91 21.11 -24.80 7.32
C ALA A 91 19.58 -24.71 7.18
N GLU A 92 18.83 -25.66 7.73
CA GLU A 92 17.36 -25.63 7.76
C GLU A 92 16.81 -24.41 8.53
N SER A 93 17.38 -24.10 9.70
CA SER A 93 16.97 -22.92 10.47
C SER A 93 17.26 -21.62 9.73
N LEU A 94 18.41 -21.51 9.06
CA LEU A 94 18.77 -20.34 8.26
C LEU A 94 17.91 -20.23 7.00
N GLN A 95 17.50 -21.36 6.43
CA GLN A 95 16.58 -21.40 5.30
C GLN A 95 15.20 -20.86 5.70
N LEU A 96 14.63 -21.32 6.82
CA LEU A 96 13.35 -20.81 7.33
C LEU A 96 13.40 -19.29 7.59
N ARG A 97 14.52 -18.80 8.14
CA ARG A 97 14.75 -17.36 8.32
C ARG A 97 14.78 -16.63 6.98
N HIS A 98 15.47 -17.17 5.97
CA HIS A 98 15.55 -16.59 4.63
C HIS A 98 14.19 -16.56 3.93
N GLU A 99 13.40 -17.63 4.03
CA GLU A 99 12.04 -17.71 3.51
C GLU A 99 11.13 -16.66 4.17
N SER A 100 11.22 -16.52 5.50
CA SER A 100 10.47 -15.49 6.23
C SER A 100 10.83 -14.07 5.78
N ILE A 101 12.12 -13.81 5.54
CA ILE A 101 12.60 -12.54 4.99
C ILE A 101 11.99 -12.27 3.61
N ASN A 102 11.93 -13.28 2.73
CA ASN A 102 11.38 -13.12 1.39
C ASN A 102 9.86 -12.88 1.45
N ALA A 103 9.13 -13.59 2.31
CA ALA A 103 7.71 -13.34 2.53
C ALA A 103 7.42 -11.89 2.99
N LEU A 104 8.28 -11.33 3.84
CA LEU A 104 8.17 -9.92 4.25
C LEU A 104 8.42 -8.95 3.09
N LYS A 105 9.41 -9.24 2.23
CA LYS A 105 9.65 -8.44 1.01
C LYS A 105 8.46 -8.47 0.07
N ASP A 106 7.90 -9.65 -0.18
CA ASP A 106 6.73 -9.83 -1.04
C ASP A 106 5.52 -9.04 -0.51
N ARG A 107 5.31 -9.06 0.81
CA ARG A 107 4.23 -8.28 1.45
C ARG A 107 4.44 -6.77 1.33
N ILE A 108 5.69 -6.29 1.43
CA ILE A 108 6.01 -4.87 1.23
C ILE A 108 5.70 -4.46 -0.21
N GLU A 109 6.13 -5.25 -1.20
CA GLU A 109 5.85 -4.98 -2.62
C GLU A 109 4.34 -4.97 -2.91
N GLU A 110 3.59 -5.90 -2.30
CA GLU A 110 2.14 -5.95 -2.49
C GLU A 110 1.43 -4.73 -1.92
N LEU A 111 1.87 -4.23 -0.76
CA LEU A 111 1.36 -2.98 -0.19
C LEU A 111 1.69 -1.78 -1.09
N GLU A 112 2.89 -1.72 -1.69
CA GLU A 112 3.25 -0.67 -2.65
C GLU A 112 2.36 -0.68 -3.89
N ARG A 113 2.17 -1.86 -4.49
CA ARG A 113 1.28 -2.03 -5.65
C ARG A 113 -0.16 -1.63 -5.33
N THR A 114 -0.64 -2.01 -4.15
CA THR A 114 -1.99 -1.68 -3.69
C THR A 114 -2.15 -0.17 -3.52
N ILE A 115 -1.22 0.49 -2.84
CA ILE A 115 -1.23 1.95 -2.65
C ILE A 115 -1.23 2.67 -4.00
N ASP A 116 -0.38 2.26 -4.93
CA ASP A 116 -0.28 2.88 -6.25
C ASP A 116 -1.55 2.67 -7.08
N LYS A 117 -2.12 1.45 -7.06
CA LYS A 117 -3.36 1.14 -7.76
C LYS A 117 -4.53 1.94 -7.23
N THR A 118 -4.74 1.94 -5.91
CA THR A 118 -5.83 2.69 -5.29
C THR A 118 -5.69 4.20 -5.55
N THR A 119 -4.46 4.72 -5.52
CA THR A 119 -4.23 6.12 -5.88
C THR A 119 -4.62 6.40 -7.34
N ALA A 120 -4.27 5.51 -8.27
CA ALA A 120 -4.66 5.63 -9.68
C ALA A 120 -6.19 5.53 -9.89
N ASP A 121 -6.86 4.66 -9.13
CA ASP A 121 -8.32 4.51 -9.19
C ASP A 121 -9.02 5.80 -8.70
N VAL A 122 -8.52 6.41 -7.62
CA VAL A 122 -9.03 7.71 -7.13
C VAL A 122 -8.77 8.84 -8.14
N GLU A 123 -7.61 8.86 -8.80
CA GLU A 123 -7.32 9.80 -9.89
C GLU A 123 -8.30 9.63 -11.06
N ALA A 124 -8.59 8.39 -11.47
CA ALA A 124 -9.53 8.10 -12.54
C ALA A 124 -10.95 8.54 -12.18
N LEU A 125 -11.38 8.31 -10.94
CA LEU A 125 -12.66 8.80 -10.42
C LEU A 125 -12.73 10.33 -10.43
N ALA A 126 -11.68 11.00 -9.97
CA ALA A 126 -11.60 12.45 -9.98
C ALA A 126 -11.67 13.01 -11.41
N ALA A 127 -10.94 12.41 -12.36
CA ALA A 127 -10.98 12.81 -13.77
C ALA A 127 -12.36 12.58 -14.40
N SER A 128 -13.00 11.44 -14.12
CA SER A 128 -14.37 11.13 -14.57
C SER A 128 -15.37 12.17 -14.04
N SER A 129 -15.27 12.52 -12.76
CA SER A 129 -16.14 13.53 -12.13
C SER A 129 -15.98 14.91 -12.80
N ALA A 130 -14.75 15.33 -13.10
CA ALA A 130 -14.46 16.62 -13.73
C ALA A 130 -14.95 16.66 -15.20
N GLN A 131 -14.75 15.58 -15.97
CA GLN A 131 -15.24 15.50 -17.35
C GLN A 131 -16.77 15.58 -17.43
N LEU A 132 -17.46 14.97 -16.47
CA LEU A 132 -18.92 14.99 -16.39
C LEU A 132 -19.47 16.35 -15.93
N ALA A 133 -18.75 17.06 -15.04
CA ALA A 133 -19.08 18.44 -14.65
C ALA A 133 -18.95 19.44 -15.82
N LEU A 134 -18.05 19.19 -16.76
CA LEU A 134 -17.80 20.03 -17.94
C LEU A 134 -18.76 19.76 -19.12
N ARG A 135 -19.63 18.74 -19.06
CA ARG A 135 -20.58 18.43 -20.15
C ARG A 135 -21.78 19.41 -20.12
N PRO A 136 -22.00 20.21 -21.18
CA PRO A 136 -23.17 21.08 -21.27
C PRO A 136 -24.41 20.23 -21.61
N GLY A 137 -25.38 20.15 -20.69
CA GLY A 137 -26.66 19.42 -20.90
C GLY A 137 -27.07 18.41 -19.82
N ASN A 138 -26.54 18.52 -18.59
CA ASN A 138 -26.93 17.64 -17.47
C ASN A 138 -28.41 17.82 -17.11
N SER A 139 -29.25 16.97 -17.71
CA SER A 139 -30.62 16.72 -17.25
C SER A 139 -30.53 16.01 -15.88
N ALA A 140 -31.49 16.23 -14.97
CA ALA A 140 -31.51 15.60 -13.65
C ALA A 140 -31.27 14.07 -13.69
N ALA A 141 -31.74 13.39 -14.74
CA ALA A 141 -31.52 11.96 -14.98
C ALA A 141 -30.04 11.58 -15.22
N GLY A 142 -29.24 12.46 -15.85
CA GLY A 142 -27.81 12.25 -16.05
C GLY A 142 -27.01 12.38 -14.75
N VAL A 143 -27.47 13.24 -13.84
CA VAL A 143 -26.87 13.40 -12.49
C VAL A 143 -27.24 12.22 -11.59
N GLU A 144 -28.46 11.69 -11.67
CA GLU A 144 -28.84 10.47 -10.95
C GLU A 144 -28.07 9.23 -11.44
N GLN A 145 -27.90 9.07 -12.76
CA GLN A 145 -27.04 8.00 -13.30
C GLN A 145 -25.57 8.16 -12.89
N MET A 146 -25.09 9.40 -12.77
CA MET A 146 -23.75 9.73 -12.28
C MET A 146 -23.56 9.36 -10.81
N MET A 147 -24.52 9.69 -9.95
CA MET A 147 -24.48 9.27 -8.55
C MET A 147 -24.55 7.74 -8.43
N HIS A 148 -25.35 7.08 -9.26
CA HIS A 148 -25.41 5.62 -9.27
C HIS A 148 -24.09 4.95 -9.69
N HIS A 149 -23.43 5.45 -10.73
CA HIS A 149 -22.14 4.92 -11.17
C HIS A 149 -21.02 5.19 -10.16
N LEU A 150 -20.91 6.41 -9.64
CA LEU A 150 -19.93 6.74 -8.61
C LEU A 150 -20.15 5.93 -7.32
N THR A 151 -21.42 5.75 -6.92
CA THR A 151 -21.75 4.93 -5.76
C THR A 151 -21.33 3.47 -5.97
N HIS A 152 -21.55 2.95 -7.18
CA HIS A 152 -21.14 1.59 -7.54
C HIS A 152 -19.62 1.43 -7.56
N ASP A 153 -18.90 2.35 -8.21
CA ASP A 153 -17.44 2.29 -8.31
C ASP A 153 -16.79 2.41 -6.91
N LEU A 154 -17.35 3.25 -6.03
CA LEU A 154 -16.93 3.36 -4.64
C LEU A 154 -17.29 2.13 -3.80
N GLU A 155 -18.41 1.45 -4.09
CA GLU A 155 -18.76 0.18 -3.45
C GLU A 155 -17.81 -0.93 -3.84
N VAL A 156 -17.43 -1.00 -5.11
CA VAL A 156 -16.43 -1.96 -5.60
C VAL A 156 -15.08 -1.68 -4.95
N LEU A 157 -14.64 -0.42 -4.90
CA LEU A 157 -13.40 -0.04 -4.23
C LEU A 157 -13.44 -0.35 -2.74
N SER A 158 -14.53 -0.01 -2.03
CA SER A 158 -14.69 -0.30 -0.61
C SER A 158 -14.66 -1.80 -0.32
N ASN A 159 -15.34 -2.62 -1.13
CA ASN A 159 -15.36 -4.08 -0.94
C ASN A 159 -14.00 -4.73 -1.22
N VAL A 160 -13.29 -4.26 -2.27
CA VAL A 160 -11.93 -4.71 -2.54
C VAL A 160 -11.00 -4.32 -1.38
N HIS A 161 -11.24 -3.19 -0.72
CA HIS A 161 -10.43 -2.72 0.40
C HIS A 161 -10.79 -3.36 1.75
N GLU A 162 -12.06 -3.69 2.02
CA GLU A 162 -12.43 -4.47 3.21
C GLU A 162 -11.82 -5.87 3.18
N GLN A 163 -11.71 -6.48 1.99
CA GLN A 163 -11.01 -7.76 1.81
C GLN A 163 -9.50 -7.63 2.10
N LEU A 164 -8.89 -6.46 1.87
CA LEU A 164 -7.49 -6.18 2.19
C LEU A 164 -7.23 -5.91 3.68
N ALA A 165 -8.24 -5.44 4.43
CA ALA A 165 -8.14 -5.13 5.85
C ALA A 165 -8.55 -6.30 6.78
N GLY A 166 -9.15 -7.35 6.22
CA GLY A 166 -9.66 -8.52 6.94
C GLY A 166 -8.74 -9.75 7.00
N GLU A 167 -7.54 -9.70 6.43
CA GLU A 167 -6.48 -10.73 6.52
C GLU A 167 -5.30 -10.25 7.38
#